data_AF-A0A929NZE1-F1
#
_entry.id   AF-A0A929NZE1-F1
#
_cell.length_a   1.000
_cell.length_b   1.000
_cell.length_c   1.000
_cell.angle_alpha   90.00
_cell.angle_beta   90.00
_cell.angle_gamma   90.00
#
_symmetry.space_group_name_H-M   'P 1'
#
loop_
_entity.id
_entity.type
_entity.pdbx_description
1 polymer ?
#
loop_
_entity_poly.entity_id
_entity_poly.type
_entity_poly.pdbx_seq_one_letter_code
_entity_poly.pdbx_strand_id
1 'polypeptide(L)'
;MSDIEEKIINIPNTVSFLRILMAPVLFYFAFTQQPNWFIGILLFAEFTDVLDGFLARTLNQITKMGSHLDSWGDFVIYTTIAICAWILWPEILERESLYFIIIVLCFTLPALIGFIKFHCFTSYHTWSVK
;
A
#
# COMPACT_ATOMS: atom_id res chain seq x y z
N MET A 1 -8.69 -28.62 -16.74
CA MET A 1 -9.30 -28.07 -15.51
C MET A 1 -9.81 -26.71 -15.92
N SER A 2 -11.13 -26.55 -16.04
CA SER A 2 -11.73 -25.34 -16.63
C SER A 2 -11.25 -24.09 -15.92
N ASP A 3 -10.72 -23.14 -16.67
CA ASP A 3 -10.50 -21.76 -16.26
C ASP A 3 -11.85 -21.20 -15.81
N ILE A 4 -12.15 -21.31 -14.52
CA ILE A 4 -13.22 -20.55 -13.89
C ILE A 4 -12.77 -19.10 -14.06
N GLU A 5 -13.46 -18.33 -14.89
CA GLU A 5 -13.25 -16.88 -15.02
C GLU A 5 -13.18 -16.27 -13.62
N GLU A 6 -11.97 -15.99 -13.14
CA GLU A 6 -11.77 -15.29 -11.89
C GLU A 6 -12.41 -13.92 -12.08
N LYS A 7 -13.43 -13.60 -11.28
CA LYS A 7 -14.13 -12.33 -11.40
C LYS A 7 -13.20 -11.20 -10.97
N ILE A 8 -12.52 -10.61 -11.94
CA ILE A 8 -11.53 -9.53 -11.78
C ILE A 8 -12.17 -8.33 -11.05
N ILE A 9 -13.44 -8.01 -11.37
CA ILE A 9 -14.20 -6.94 -10.74
C ILE A 9 -15.08 -7.51 -9.64
N ASN A 10 -14.63 -7.35 -8.41
CA ASN A 10 -15.38 -7.65 -7.20
C ASN A 10 -15.24 -6.49 -6.20
N ILE A 11 -16.00 -6.55 -5.10
CA ILE A 11 -16.02 -5.50 -4.09
C ILE A 11 -14.60 -5.27 -3.51
N PRO A 12 -13.85 -6.29 -3.04
CA PRO A 12 -12.53 -6.05 -2.46
C PRO A 12 -11.53 -5.49 -3.47
N ASN A 13 -11.46 -6.00 -4.70
CA ASN A 13 -10.53 -5.51 -5.72
C ASN A 13 -10.82 -4.05 -6.13
N THR A 14 -12.09 -3.63 -6.08
CA THR A 14 -12.48 -2.24 -6.37
C THR A 14 -11.99 -1.30 -5.27
N VAL A 15 -12.04 -1.74 -4.01
CA VAL A 15 -11.51 -0.98 -2.86
C VAL A 15 -9.99 -0.87 -2.94
N SER A 16 -9.28 -1.94 -3.30
CA SER A 16 -7.82 -1.91 -3.51
C SER A 16 -7.43 -0.98 -4.67
N PHE A 17 -8.22 -0.97 -5.76
CA PHE A 17 -8.00 -0.02 -6.87
C PHE A 17 -8.22 1.43 -6.46
N LEU A 18 -9.27 1.70 -5.68
CA LEU A 18 -9.54 3.02 -5.14
C LEU A 18 -8.36 3.50 -4.28
N ARG A 19 -7.76 2.61 -3.48
CA ARG A 19 -6.58 2.91 -2.64
C ARG A 19 -5.42 3.45 -3.48
N ILE A 20 -5.11 2.80 -4.60
CA ILE A 20 -4.06 3.26 -5.53
C ILE A 20 -4.40 4.64 -6.09
N LEU A 21 -5.67 4.91 -6.40
CA LEU A 21 -6.13 6.24 -6.84
C LEU A 21 -6.06 7.31 -5.76
N MET A 22 -5.94 6.95 -4.47
CA MET A 22 -5.73 7.92 -3.40
C MET A 22 -4.30 8.48 -3.39
N ALA A 23 -3.33 7.78 -3.98
CA ALA A 23 -1.94 8.26 -4.00
C ALA A 23 -1.76 9.63 -4.70
N PRO A 24 -2.30 9.87 -5.92
CA PRO A 24 -2.30 11.22 -6.51
C PRO A 24 -2.97 12.28 -5.64
N VAL A 25 -4.02 11.92 -4.89
CA VAL A 25 -4.73 12.82 -3.98
C VAL A 25 -3.86 13.18 -2.78
N LEU A 26 -3.14 12.21 -2.21
CA LEU A 26 -2.14 12.43 -1.16
C LEU A 26 -1.05 13.39 -1.63
N PHE A 27 -0.52 13.20 -2.85
CA PHE A 27 0.44 14.12 -3.44
C PHE A 27 -0.12 15.53 -3.59
N TYR A 28 -1.37 15.68 -4.04
CA TYR A 28 -2.02 16.99 -4.13
C TYR A 28 -2.04 17.73 -2.78
N PHE A 29 -2.43 17.07 -1.69
CA PHE A 29 -2.44 17.68 -0.36
C PHE A 29 -1.04 17.93 0.20
N ALA A 30 -0.06 17.08 -0.13
CA ALA A 30 1.33 17.30 0.21
C ALA A 30 1.89 18.57 -0.48
N PHE A 31 1.70 18.70 -1.80
CA PHE A 31 2.20 19.85 -2.56
C PHE A 31 1.48 21.16 -2.22
N THR A 32 0.20 21.09 -1.84
CA THR A 32 -0.57 22.26 -1.39
C THR A 32 -0.36 22.58 0.10
N GLN A 33 0.55 21.88 0.79
CA GLN A 33 0.91 22.11 2.20
C GLN A 33 -0.30 22.02 3.16
N GLN A 34 -1.14 21.00 2.95
CA GLN A 34 -2.34 20.74 3.74
C GLN A 34 -2.20 19.44 4.56
N PRO A 35 -1.38 19.43 5.62
CA PRO A 35 -1.05 18.22 6.36
C PRO A 35 -2.26 17.54 7.03
N ASN A 36 -3.26 18.31 7.49
CA ASN A 36 -4.46 17.75 8.11
C ASN A 36 -5.29 16.92 7.14
N TRP A 37 -5.45 17.40 5.90
CA TRP A 37 -6.15 16.66 4.84
C TRP A 37 -5.34 15.45 4.38
N PHE A 38 -4.02 15.61 4.25
CA PHE A 38 -3.13 14.49 3.96
C PHE A 38 -3.28 13.36 4.98
N ILE A 39 -3.19 13.67 6.28
CA ILE A 39 -3.34 12.68 7.36
C ILE A 39 -4.73 12.04 7.33
N GLY A 40 -5.78 12.83 7.14
CA GLY A 40 -7.15 12.31 7.07
C GLY A 40 -7.36 11.31 5.93
N ILE A 41 -6.84 11.63 4.74
CA ILE A 41 -6.92 10.73 3.57
C ILE A 41 -6.04 9.52 3.74
N LEU A 42 -4.85 9.68 4.33
CA LEU A 42 -3.94 8.57 4.59
C LEU A 42 -4.59 7.56 5.55
N LEU A 43 -5.17 8.02 6.65
CA LEU A 43 -5.89 7.17 7.60
C LEU A 43 -7.06 6.45 6.93
N PHE A 44 -7.77 7.13 6.03
CA PHE A 44 -8.83 6.50 5.25
C PHE A 44 -8.29 5.41 4.31
N ALA A 45 -7.18 5.66 3.61
CA ALA A 45 -6.55 4.69 2.72
C ALA A 45 -6.11 3.42 3.48
N GLU A 46 -5.44 3.57 4.61
CA GLU A 46 -5.05 2.45 5.50
C GLU A 46 -6.27 1.70 6.04
N PHE A 47 -7.37 2.42 6.33
CA PHE A 47 -8.62 1.77 6.74
C PHE A 47 -9.25 0.94 5.61
N THR A 48 -9.20 1.43 4.37
CA THR A 48 -9.73 0.68 3.21
C THR A 48 -8.97 -0.63 2.95
N ASP A 49 -7.68 -0.67 3.26
CA ASP A 49 -6.81 -1.85 3.18
C ASP A 49 -7.18 -2.95 4.20
N VAL A 50 -7.60 -2.56 5.40
CA VAL A 50 -8.13 -3.54 6.36
C VAL A 50 -9.51 -4.03 5.92
N LEU A 51 -10.32 -3.13 5.36
CA LEU A 51 -11.70 -3.41 4.97
C LEU A 51 -11.78 -4.37 3.77
N ASP A 52 -10.97 -4.19 2.73
CA ASP A 52 -11.03 -5.09 1.56
C ASP A 52 -10.55 -6.51 1.87
N GLY A 53 -9.50 -6.67 2.68
CA GLY A 53 -9.06 -7.97 3.19
C GLY A 53 -10.13 -8.63 4.07
N PHE A 54 -10.86 -7.84 4.87
CA PHE A 54 -12.02 -8.34 5.62
C PHE A 54 -13.14 -8.80 4.68
N LEU A 55 -13.54 -7.97 3.72
CA LEU A 55 -14.61 -8.28 2.76
C LEU A 55 -14.26 -9.49 1.88
N ALA A 56 -13.01 -9.63 1.43
CA ALA A 56 -12.56 -10.76 0.64
C ALA A 56 -12.74 -12.08 1.40
N ARG A 57 -12.43 -12.12 2.70
CA ARG A 57 -12.61 -13.29 3.57
C ARG A 57 -14.08 -13.56 3.87
N THR A 58 -14.85 -12.54 4.24
CA THR A 58 -16.26 -12.72 4.61
C THR A 58 -17.13 -13.11 3.41
N LEU A 59 -16.81 -12.60 2.22
CA LEU A 59 -17.58 -12.88 1.00
C LEU A 59 -17.03 -14.09 0.21
N ASN A 60 -15.97 -14.75 0.68
CA ASN A 60 -15.23 -15.77 -0.07
C ASN A 60 -14.84 -15.31 -1.50
N GLN A 61 -14.42 -14.04 -1.63
CA GLN A 61 -14.02 -13.39 -2.88
C GLN A 61 -12.50 -13.20 -2.98
N ILE A 62 -11.74 -14.15 -2.42
CA ILE A 62 -10.27 -14.15 -2.51
C ILE A 62 -9.89 -14.51 -3.95
N THR A 63 -9.15 -13.63 -4.63
CA THR A 63 -8.71 -13.83 -6.02
C THR A 63 -7.21 -13.59 -6.12
N LYS A 64 -6.54 -14.26 -7.05
CA LYS A 64 -5.10 -14.08 -7.31
C LYS A 64 -4.80 -12.66 -7.78
N MET A 65 -5.68 -12.09 -8.61
CA MET A 65 -5.58 -10.69 -9.02
C MET A 65 -5.70 -9.73 -7.82
N GLY A 66 -6.64 -9.99 -6.90
CA GLY A 66 -6.81 -9.20 -5.67
C GLY A 66 -5.57 -9.19 -4.80
N SER A 67 -4.94 -10.35 -4.57
CA SER A 67 -3.69 -10.42 -3.80
C SER A 67 -2.54 -9.66 -4.46
N HIS A 68 -2.46 -9.68 -5.79
CA HIS A 68 -1.46 -8.88 -6.50
C HIS A 68 -1.75 -7.38 -6.37
N LEU A 69 -3.00 -6.96 -6.56
CA LEU A 69 -3.41 -5.56 -6.40
C LEU A 69 -3.15 -5.02 -5.00
N ASP A 70 -3.36 -5.83 -3.96
CA ASP A 70 -3.07 -5.47 -2.57
C ASP A 70 -1.57 -5.18 -2.38
N SER A 71 -0.69 -6.07 -2.84
CA SER A 71 0.76 -5.85 -2.80
C SER A 71 1.21 -4.60 -3.56
N TRP A 72 0.62 -4.33 -4.73
CA TRP A 72 0.88 -3.12 -5.49
C TRP A 72 0.35 -1.86 -4.80
N GLY A 73 -0.83 -1.94 -4.20
CA GLY A 73 -1.46 -0.88 -3.42
C GLY A 73 -0.58 -0.46 -2.25
N ASP A 74 -0.10 -1.42 -1.47
CA ASP A 74 0.78 -1.19 -0.33
C ASP A 74 2.09 -0.54 -0.77
N PHE A 75 2.72 -1.06 -1.81
CA PHE A 75 3.96 -0.48 -2.35
C PHE A 75 3.76 0.99 -2.78
N VAL A 76 2.65 1.28 -3.46
CA VAL A 76 2.31 2.64 -3.91
C VAL A 76 2.07 3.55 -2.70
N ILE A 77 1.29 3.12 -1.71
CA ILE A 77 0.98 3.94 -0.53
C ILE A 77 2.22 4.19 0.32
N TYR A 78 3.04 3.18 0.61
CA TYR A 78 4.27 3.36 1.39
C TYR A 78 5.27 4.30 0.69
N THR A 79 5.43 4.16 -0.63
CA THR A 79 6.28 5.07 -1.41
C THR A 79 5.72 6.49 -1.39
N THR A 80 4.40 6.63 -1.52
CA THR A 80 3.72 7.93 -1.46
C THR A 80 3.89 8.60 -0.11
N ILE A 81 3.74 7.85 1.00
CA ILE A 81 3.97 8.36 2.36
C ILE A 81 5.40 8.88 2.51
N ALA A 82 6.40 8.09 2.09
CA ALA A 82 7.81 8.46 2.24
C ALA A 82 8.13 9.78 1.51
N ILE A 83 7.63 9.95 0.28
CA ILE A 83 7.86 11.15 -0.50
C ILE A 83 7.05 12.34 0.05
N CYS A 84 5.76 12.14 0.35
CA CYS A 84 4.90 13.21 0.85
C CYS A 84 5.33 13.71 2.24
N ALA A 85 5.86 12.83 3.10
CA ALA A 85 6.42 13.21 4.39
C ALA A 85 7.62 14.17 4.23
N TRP A 86 8.47 13.94 3.22
CA TRP A 86 9.58 14.83 2.89
C TRP A 86 9.09 16.20 2.40
N ILE A 87 7.98 16.24 1.67
CA ILE A 87 7.39 17.49 1.16
C ILE A 87 6.72 18.30 2.27
N LEU A 88 6.01 17.64 3.20
CA LEU A 88 5.22 18.29 4.24
C LEU A 88 6.04 18.69 5.48
N TRP A 89 7.06 17.92 5.83
CA TRP A 89 7.84 18.13 7.05
C TRP A 89 9.35 17.99 6.81
N PRO A 90 9.93 18.75 5.86
CA PRO A 90 11.34 18.63 5.51
C PRO A 90 12.26 18.89 6.72
N GLU A 91 11.94 19.85 7.59
CA GLU A 91 12.79 20.19 8.74
C GLU A 91 12.85 19.08 9.79
N ILE A 92 11.76 18.33 9.94
CA ILE A 92 11.69 17.17 10.85
C ILE A 92 12.50 16.02 10.26
N LEU A 93 12.35 15.76 8.96
CA LEU A 93 13.02 14.64 8.29
C LEU A 93 14.51 14.89 8.09
N GLU A 94 14.95 16.12 7.87
CA GLU A 94 16.37 16.46 7.80
C GLU A 94 17.05 16.25 9.16
N ARG A 95 16.39 16.69 10.25
CA ARG A 95 16.89 16.50 11.62
C ARG A 95 17.01 15.02 11.98
N GLU A 96 15.99 14.23 11.65
CA GLU A 96 15.92 12.80 11.98
C GLU A 96 16.30 11.89 10.80
N SER A 97 17.12 12.41 9.87
CA SER A 97 17.40 11.77 8.57
C SER A 97 17.98 10.37 8.69
N LEU A 98 18.78 10.12 9.72
CA LEU A 98 19.29 8.78 10.03
C LEU A 98 18.15 7.79 10.29
N TYR A 99 17.18 8.16 11.15
CA TYR A 99 16.03 7.31 11.45
C TYR A 99 15.15 7.09 10.22
N PHE A 100 14.92 8.15 9.44
CA PHE A 100 14.16 8.05 8.20
C PHE A 100 14.81 7.09 7.20
N ILE A 101 16.13 7.21 6.97
CA ILE A 101 16.88 6.32 6.08
C ILE A 101 16.84 4.88 6.59
N ILE A 102 16.99 4.66 7.90
CA ILE A 102 16.89 3.32 8.49
C ILE A 102 15.51 2.71 8.23
N ILE A 103 14.42 3.46 8.45
CA ILE A 103 13.06 2.99 8.18
C ILE A 103 12.89 2.62 6.69
N VAL A 104 13.30 3.51 5.79
CA VAL A 104 13.19 3.27 4.34
C VAL A 104 14.01 2.03 3.94
N LEU A 105 15.22 1.87 4.46
CA LEU A 105 16.06 0.68 4.21
C LEU A 105 15.43 -0.59 4.78
N CYS A 106 14.89 -0.55 5.99
CA CYS A 106 14.22 -1.70 6.61
C CYS A 106 12.99 -2.16 5.82
N PHE A 107 12.26 -1.25 5.17
CA PHE A 107 11.14 -1.61 4.31
C PHE A 107 11.58 -2.04 2.90
N THR A 108 12.55 -1.34 2.29
CA THR A 108 12.95 -1.58 0.90
C THR A 108 13.92 -2.74 0.72
N LEU A 109 14.86 -2.97 1.65
CA LEU A 109 15.86 -4.04 1.51
C LEU A 109 15.24 -5.44 1.51
N PRO A 110 14.33 -5.82 2.42
CA PRO A 110 13.70 -7.15 2.38
C PRO A 110 12.89 -7.34 1.10
N ALA A 111 12.16 -6.32 0.67
CA ALA A 111 11.39 -6.34 -0.58
C ALA A 111 12.31 -6.52 -1.80
N LEU A 112 13.43 -5.79 -1.86
CA LEU A 112 14.41 -5.87 -2.93
C LEU A 112 15.13 -7.23 -2.95
N ILE A 113 15.57 -7.72 -1.79
CA ILE A 113 16.21 -9.04 -1.65
C ILE A 113 15.23 -10.14 -2.05
N GLY A 114 13.97 -10.05 -1.62
CA GLY A 114 12.91 -10.96 -2.03
C GLY A 114 12.72 -10.97 -3.54
N PHE A 115 12.63 -9.78 -4.15
CA PHE A 115 12.49 -9.62 -5.59
C PHE A 115 13.68 -10.20 -6.38
N ILE A 116 14.92 -9.90 -5.97
CA ILE A 116 16.13 -10.39 -6.64
C ILE A 116 16.27 -11.91 -6.50
N LYS A 117 15.98 -12.45 -5.32
CA LYS A 117 16.21 -13.87 -5.00
C LYS A 117 15.14 -14.79 -5.57
N PHE A 118 13.88 -14.36 -5.59
CA PHE A 118 12.76 -15.20 -5.97
C PHE A 118 12.14 -14.82 -7.32
N HIS A 119 12.56 -13.70 -7.93
CA HIS A 119 11.95 -13.12 -9.12
C HIS A 119 10.41 -13.01 -9.02
N CYS A 120 9.92 -12.93 -7.79
CA CYS A 120 8.51 -13.00 -7.43
C CYS A 120 8.31 -12.10 -6.21
N PHE A 121 7.23 -11.32 -6.19
CA PHE A 121 6.86 -10.59 -4.98
C PHE A 121 6.57 -11.61 -3.88
N THR A 122 7.36 -11.59 -2.81
CA THR A 122 7.18 -12.46 -1.66
C THR A 122 5.91 -12.05 -0.92
N SER A 123 4.77 -12.63 -1.33
CA SER A 123 3.53 -12.63 -0.57
C SER A 123 3.63 -13.72 0.51
N TYR A 124 3.74 -13.32 1.77
CA TYR A 124 3.71 -14.26 2.89
C TYR A 124 2.26 -14.67 3.15
N HIS A 125 1.77 -15.71 2.47
CA HIS A 125 0.47 -16.29 2.80
C HIS A 125 0.56 -17.09 4.13
N THR A 126 0.58 -16.39 5.26
CA THR A 126 0.40 -16.97 6.59
C THR A 126 -0.97 -16.56 7.12
N TRP A 127 -1.77 -17.51 7.59
CA TRP A 127 -3.17 -17.31 8.00
C TRP A 127 -3.40 -16.20 9.05
N SER A 128 -2.34 -15.72 9.72
CA SER A 128 -2.36 -14.66 10.74
C SER A 128 -1.65 -13.36 10.36
N VAL A 129 -0.97 -13.28 9.22
CA VAL A 129 -0.29 -12.05 8.76
C VAL A 129 -0.56 -11.93 7.26
N LYS A 130 -1.13 -10.80 6.88
CA LYS A 130 -1.51 -10.42 5.51
C LYS A 130 -0.61 -11.00 4.42
#